data_AF-A0A0G1FYM6-F1
#
_entry.id   AF-A0A0G1FYM6-F1
#
_cell.length_a   1.000
_cell.length_b   1.000
_cell.length_c   1.000
_cell.angle_alpha   90.00
_cell.angle_beta   90.00
_cell.angle_gamma   90.00
#
_symmetry.space_group_name_H-M   'P 1'
#
loop_
_entity.id
_entity.type
_entity.pdbx_description
1 polymer ?
#
loop_
_entity_poly.entity_id
_entity_poly.type
_entity_poly.pdbx_seq_one_letter_code
_entity_poly.pdbx_strand_id
1 'polypeptide(L)'
;MQIFLVFLFSILAAALQLTLMPRLAILGVGPNLMLGWVLACAIWRSEQKKEWFIFLPVFVFDLLAGRPFGVMTLSLWLGFFFIQWLADVLFKQSDFPAVISLVFIGTIFFEVCRFLLTNIFSAWLLIEPIVPSAFYFYAVLPLTLFYNTVLSLFFIRVFNKINLSPHQKTTGVSPRMNGRLL
;
A
#
# COMPACT_ATOMS: atom_id res chain seq x y z
N MET A 1 12.88 -6.58 15.47
CA MET A 1 13.55 -6.14 14.22
C MET A 1 12.61 -5.82 13.07
N GLN A 2 11.56 -6.61 12.80
CA GLN A 2 10.70 -6.41 11.63
C GLN A 2 9.98 -5.05 11.57
N ILE A 3 9.58 -4.47 12.71
CA ILE A 3 8.94 -3.13 12.74
C ILE A 3 9.92 -2.02 12.35
N PHE A 4 11.16 -2.09 12.84
CA PHE A 4 12.20 -1.12 12.49
C PHE A 4 12.53 -1.13 10.99
N LEU A 5 12.60 -2.32 10.38
CA LEU A 5 12.79 -2.44 8.94
C LEU A 5 11.62 -1.82 8.15
N VAL A 6 10.38 -2.11 8.55
CA VAL A 6 9.19 -1.52 7.89
C VAL A 6 9.21 0.01 7.99
N PHE A 7 9.58 0.55 9.15
CA PHE A 7 9.72 1.99 9.35
C PHE A 7 10.82 2.58 8.48
N LEU A 8 12.00 1.95 8.43
CA LEU A 8 13.12 2.41 7.61
C LEU A 8 12.77 2.41 6.10
N PHE A 9 12.14 1.35 5.61
CA PHE A 9 11.68 1.28 4.22
C PHE A 9 10.60 2.30 3.92
N SER A 10 9.71 2.60 4.87
CA SER A 10 8.68 3.63 4.71
C SER A 10 9.31 5.05 4.61
N ILE A 11 10.35 5.34 5.39
CA ILE A 11 11.13 6.59 5.23
C ILE A 11 11.83 6.64 3.87
N LEU A 12 12.47 5.54 3.47
CA LEU A 12 13.17 5.47 2.19
C LEU A 12 12.19 5.67 1.01
N ALA A 13 11.00 5.06 1.09
CA ALA A 13 9.94 5.26 0.12
C ALA A 13 9.49 6.73 0.07
N ALA A 14 9.36 7.40 1.21
CA ALA A 14 9.07 8.84 1.28
C ALA A 14 10.13 9.69 0.56
N ALA A 15 11.40 9.42 0.86
CA ALA A 15 12.53 10.15 0.30
C ALA A 15 12.63 9.94 -1.21
N LEU A 16 12.48 8.69 -1.68
CA LEU A 16 12.45 8.37 -3.11
C LEU A 16 11.24 8.99 -3.82
N GLN A 17 10.08 9.05 -3.14
CA GLN A 17 8.87 9.68 -3.67
C GLN A 17 9.06 11.17 -3.92
N LEU A 18 9.82 11.87 -3.07
CA LEU A 18 10.11 13.30 -3.24
C LEU A 18 11.19 13.57 -4.29
N THR A 19 12.16 12.68 -4.45
CA THR A 19 13.37 12.95 -5.24
C THR A 19 13.35 12.35 -6.65
N LEU A 20 12.96 11.07 -6.77
CA LEU A 20 13.14 10.30 -8.00
C LEU A 20 11.82 10.14 -8.77
N MET A 21 10.71 9.95 -8.05
CA MET A 21 9.41 9.70 -8.68
C MET A 21 8.86 10.87 -9.52
N PRO A 22 9.10 12.16 -9.19
CA PRO A 22 8.72 13.26 -10.07
C PRO A 22 9.48 13.24 -11.41
N ARG A 23 10.70 12.68 -11.44
CA ARG A 23 11.51 12.55 -12.67
C ARG A 23 11.05 11.39 -13.57
N LEU A 24 10.31 10.43 -13.02
CA LEU A 24 9.72 9.32 -13.75
C LEU A 24 8.28 9.60 -14.19
N ALA A 25 7.80 10.83 -14.00
CA ALA A 25 6.44 11.20 -14.40
C ALA A 25 6.32 11.21 -15.92
N ILE A 26 5.36 10.43 -16.44
CA ILE A 26 4.96 10.46 -17.85
C ILE A 26 3.62 11.19 -17.92
N LEU A 27 3.51 12.22 -18.77
CA LEU A 27 2.30 13.04 -18.89
C LEU A 27 1.82 13.67 -17.57
N GLY A 28 2.75 14.00 -16.66
CA GLY A 28 2.43 14.55 -15.34
C GLY A 28 1.94 13.50 -14.33
N VAL A 29 1.98 12.22 -14.69
CA VAL A 29 1.58 11.09 -13.83
C VAL A 29 2.82 10.36 -13.37
N GLY A 30 3.11 10.46 -12.07
CA GLY A 30 4.23 9.78 -11.44
C GLY A 30 3.79 8.53 -10.66
N PRO A 31 4.63 7.49 -10.60
CA PRO A 31 4.41 6.35 -9.71
C PRO A 31 4.33 6.79 -8.24
N ASN A 32 3.46 6.10 -7.48
CA ASN A 32 3.27 6.35 -6.05
C ASN A 32 3.84 5.19 -5.22
N LEU A 33 5.10 5.34 -4.82
CA LEU A 33 5.82 4.38 -3.98
C LEU A 33 5.14 4.15 -2.65
N MET A 34 4.59 5.21 -2.05
CA MET A 34 3.92 5.11 -0.75
C MET A 34 2.67 4.25 -0.86
N LEU A 35 1.86 4.46 -1.91
CA LEU A 35 0.71 3.61 -2.17
C LEU A 35 1.12 2.16 -2.41
N GLY A 36 2.11 1.93 -3.28
CA GLY A 36 2.54 0.58 -3.60
C GLY A 36 3.08 -0.17 -2.37
N TRP A 37 3.82 0.52 -1.51
CA TRP A 37 4.32 -0.01 -0.25
C TRP A 37 3.18 -0.33 0.73
N VAL A 38 2.25 0.59 0.93
CA VAL A 38 1.11 0.43 1.86
C VAL A 38 0.20 -0.72 1.42
N LEU A 39 -0.13 -0.82 0.13
CA LEU A 39 -0.93 -1.93 -0.40
C LEU A 39 -0.21 -3.26 -0.25
N ALA A 40 1.10 -3.30 -0.54
CA ALA A 40 1.90 -4.50 -0.35
C ALA A 40 1.94 -4.93 1.14
N CYS A 41 2.06 -3.98 2.07
CA CYS A 41 1.98 -4.27 3.50
C CYS A 41 0.59 -4.78 3.91
N ALA A 42 -0.50 -4.15 3.43
CA ALA A 42 -1.86 -4.54 3.75
C ALA A 42 -2.16 -5.99 3.35
N ILE A 43 -1.73 -6.37 2.15
CA ILE A 43 -1.91 -7.73 1.62
C ILE A 43 -1.01 -8.73 2.34
N TRP A 44 0.22 -8.33 2.67
CA TRP A 44 1.21 -9.25 3.25
C TRP A 44 1.03 -9.50 4.76
N ARG A 45 0.47 -8.55 5.52
CA ARG A 45 0.46 -8.58 7.00
C ARG A 45 -0.91 -8.57 7.65
N SER A 46 -1.95 -9.04 6.96
CA SER A 46 -3.34 -8.98 7.48
C SER A 46 -3.49 -9.40 8.96
N GLU A 47 -2.66 -10.31 9.48
CA GLU A 47 -2.68 -10.77 10.87
C GLU A 47 -2.02 -9.87 11.94
N GLN A 48 -1.22 -8.84 11.60
CA GLN A 48 -0.42 -8.09 12.60
C GLN A 48 -0.95 -6.70 12.95
N LYS A 49 -1.67 -6.58 14.08
CA LYS A 49 -2.29 -5.34 14.64
C LYS A 49 -1.38 -4.13 14.94
N LYS A 50 -0.07 -4.16 14.65
CA LYS A 50 0.90 -3.09 15.01
C LYS A 50 1.35 -2.24 13.79
N GLU A 51 0.41 -1.89 12.93
CA GLU A 51 0.67 -1.33 11.59
C GLU A 51 0.72 0.20 11.52
N TRP A 52 0.43 0.89 12.63
CA TRP A 52 0.42 2.36 12.71
C TRP A 52 1.77 3.01 12.31
N PHE A 53 2.89 2.30 12.48
CA PHE A 53 4.22 2.80 12.14
C PHE A 53 4.45 3.02 10.64
N ILE A 54 3.65 2.39 9.76
CA ILE A 54 3.73 2.59 8.30
C ILE A 54 3.26 3.99 7.92
N PHE A 55 2.31 4.55 8.68
CA PHE A 55 1.71 5.84 8.37
C PHE A 55 2.52 7.03 8.90
N LEU A 56 3.40 6.83 9.88
CA LEU A 56 4.19 7.94 10.43
C LEU A 56 5.08 8.62 9.36
N PRO A 57 5.81 7.89 8.49
CA PRO A 57 6.57 8.51 7.40
C PRO A 57 5.69 9.11 6.30
N VAL A 58 4.50 8.55 6.07
CA VAL A 58 3.51 9.10 5.13
C VAL A 58 2.99 10.46 5.62
N PHE A 59 2.74 10.55 6.92
CA PHE A 59 2.33 11.80 7.57
C PHE A 59 3.42 12.87 7.46
N VAL A 60 4.68 12.51 7.74
CA VAL A 60 5.82 13.43 7.55
C VAL A 60 5.95 13.84 6.08
N PHE A 61 5.72 12.92 5.14
CA PHE A 61 5.71 13.25 3.71
C PHE A 61 4.62 14.28 3.36
N ASP A 62 3.41 14.14 3.90
CA ASP A 62 2.33 15.13 3.68
C ASP A 62 2.73 16.53 4.16
N LEU A 63 3.42 16.63 5.30
CA LEU A 63 3.95 17.89 5.83
C LEU A 63 4.99 18.52 4.90
N LEU A 64 5.93 17.71 4.41
CA LEU A 64 7.03 18.19 3.57
C LEU A 64 6.59 18.53 2.14
N ALA A 65 5.56 17.85 1.63
CA ALA A 65 5.06 18.05 0.26
C ALA A 65 4.18 19.31 0.11
N GLY A 66 3.89 20.04 1.20
CA GLY A 66 3.04 21.24 1.16
C GLY A 66 1.60 20.97 0.72
N ARG A 67 1.13 19.72 0.83
CA ARG A 67 -0.22 19.31 0.44
C ARG A 67 -1.22 19.60 1.57
N PRO A 68 -2.53 19.71 1.27
CA PRO A 68 -3.56 19.83 2.30
C PRO A 68 -3.38 18.72 3.35
N PHE A 69 -3.27 19.16 4.60
CA PHE A 69 -2.71 18.40 5.70
C PHE A 69 -3.38 17.04 5.86
N GLY A 70 -2.60 15.96 5.71
CA GLY A 70 -3.03 14.60 5.98
C GLY A 70 -3.94 13.96 4.92
N VAL A 71 -4.21 14.59 3.78
CA VAL A 71 -5.08 13.98 2.74
C VAL A 71 -4.49 12.68 2.20
N MET A 72 -3.19 12.64 1.89
CA MET A 72 -2.53 11.42 1.41
C MET A 72 -2.53 10.35 2.50
N THR A 73 -2.19 10.75 3.72
CA THR A 73 -2.11 9.87 4.89
C THR A 73 -3.47 9.24 5.17
N LEU A 74 -4.54 10.02 5.21
CA LEU A 74 -5.90 9.55 5.44
C LEU A 74 -6.37 8.63 4.31
N SER A 75 -6.09 8.99 3.05
CA SER A 75 -6.44 8.16 1.89
C SER A 75 -5.75 6.80 1.93
N LEU A 76 -4.46 6.78 2.28
CA LEU A 76 -3.70 5.53 2.44
C LEU A 76 -4.18 4.72 3.63
N TRP A 77 -4.50 5.38 4.73
CA TRP A 77 -5.00 4.74 5.94
C TRP A 77 -6.35 4.05 5.71
N LEU A 78 -7.28 4.73 5.04
CA LEU A 78 -8.55 4.14 4.61
C LEU A 78 -8.33 2.98 3.63
N GLY A 79 -7.47 3.17 2.63
CA GLY A 79 -7.18 2.13 1.63
C GLY A 79 -6.53 0.89 2.24
N PHE A 80 -5.66 1.07 3.23
CA PHE A 80 -5.02 -0.02 3.95
C PHE A 80 -6.04 -0.89 4.67
N PHE A 81 -6.91 -0.29 5.50
CA PHE A 81 -7.93 -1.04 6.23
C PHE A 81 -8.96 -1.68 5.30
N PHE A 82 -9.35 -0.99 4.24
CA PHE A 82 -10.26 -1.53 3.24
C PHE A 82 -9.67 -2.79 2.59
N ILE A 83 -8.39 -2.76 2.19
CA ILE A 83 -7.74 -3.91 1.55
C ILE A 83 -7.44 -5.03 2.52
N GLN A 84 -7.07 -4.73 3.76
CA GLN A 84 -6.91 -5.75 4.81
C GLN A 84 -8.24 -6.50 5.02
N TRP A 85 -9.33 -5.76 5.20
CA TRP A 85 -10.67 -6.34 5.31
C TRP A 85 -11.06 -7.15 4.07
N LEU A 86 -10.79 -6.62 2.87
CA LEU A 86 -11.12 -7.30 1.62
C LEU A 86 -10.30 -8.59 1.43
N ALA A 87 -9.03 -8.57 1.81
CA ALA A 87 -8.15 -9.74 1.77
C ALA A 87 -8.66 -10.84 2.72
N ASP A 88 -9.04 -10.48 3.94
CA ASP A 88 -9.55 -11.41 4.95
C ASP A 88 -10.88 -12.06 4.53
N VAL A 89 -11.75 -11.30 3.87
CA VAL A 89 -13.10 -11.76 3.48
C VAL A 89 -13.08 -12.56 2.17
N LEU A 90 -12.42 -12.06 1.12
CA LEU A 90 -12.49 -12.65 -0.22
C LEU A 90 -11.37 -13.63 -0.55
N PHE A 91 -10.20 -13.53 0.07
CA PHE A 91 -8.99 -14.21 -0.40
C PHE A 91 -8.31 -15.02 0.69
N LYS A 92 -8.97 -16.11 1.09
CA LYS A 92 -8.40 -17.14 1.98
C LYS A 92 -7.29 -17.98 1.32
N GLN A 93 -7.09 -17.89 0.01
CA GLN A 93 -6.03 -18.59 -0.72
C GLN A 93 -5.16 -17.55 -1.46
N SER A 94 -3.84 -17.70 -1.31
CA SER A 94 -2.79 -16.78 -1.77
C SER A 94 -2.51 -16.90 -3.27
N ASP A 95 -3.57 -16.90 -4.08
CA ASP A 95 -3.46 -17.04 -5.52
C ASP A 95 -2.94 -15.74 -6.16
N PHE A 96 -2.04 -15.88 -7.13
CA PHE A 96 -1.45 -14.71 -7.81
C PHE A 96 -2.51 -13.77 -8.44
N PRO A 97 -3.60 -14.26 -9.07
CA PRO A 97 -4.70 -13.41 -9.55
C PRO A 97 -5.44 -12.66 -8.43
N ALA A 98 -5.57 -13.25 -7.25
CA ALA A 98 -6.18 -12.60 -6.08
C ALA A 98 -5.39 -11.37 -5.65
N VAL A 99 -4.06 -11.51 -5.58
CA VAL A 99 -3.15 -10.41 -5.24
C VAL A 99 -3.24 -9.27 -6.26
N ILE A 100 -3.25 -9.58 -7.55
CA ILE A 100 -3.41 -8.56 -8.60
C ILE A 100 -4.74 -7.83 -8.44
N SER A 101 -5.82 -8.57 -8.20
CA SER A 101 -7.16 -7.99 -8.02
C SER A 101 -7.22 -7.07 -6.80
N LEU A 102 -6.65 -7.49 -5.66
CA LEU A 102 -6.57 -6.66 -4.45
C LEU A 102 -5.79 -5.37 -4.68
N VAL A 103 -4.63 -5.44 -5.34
CA VAL A 103 -3.83 -4.26 -5.67
C VAL A 103 -4.60 -3.31 -6.59
N PHE A 104 -5.26 -3.84 -7.61
CA PHE A 104 -6.03 -3.05 -8.57
C PHE A 104 -7.20 -2.34 -7.88
N ILE A 105 -8.01 -3.08 -7.11
CA ILE A 105 -9.13 -2.55 -6.33
C ILE A 105 -8.64 -1.52 -5.31
N GLY A 106 -7.53 -1.78 -4.63
CA GLY A 106 -6.95 -0.88 -3.64
C GLY A 106 -6.44 0.42 -4.24
N THR A 107 -5.88 0.36 -5.44
CA THR A 107 -5.43 1.56 -6.16
C THR A 107 -6.63 2.41 -6.58
N ILE A 108 -7.69 1.80 -7.12
CA ILE A 108 -8.93 2.52 -7.46
C ILE A 108 -9.52 3.18 -6.21
N PHE A 109 -9.68 2.41 -5.13
CA PHE A 109 -10.24 2.90 -3.88
C PHE A 109 -9.43 4.08 -3.34
N PHE A 110 -8.10 3.97 -3.33
CA PHE A 110 -7.21 5.04 -2.92
C PHE A 110 -7.40 6.32 -3.78
N GLU A 111 -7.42 6.21 -5.11
CA GLU A 111 -7.58 7.39 -5.97
C GLU A 111 -8.95 8.06 -5.78
N VAL A 112 -10.01 7.27 -5.58
CA VAL A 112 -11.35 7.77 -5.26
C VAL A 112 -11.34 8.48 -3.90
N CYS A 113 -10.79 7.88 -2.85
CA CYS A 113 -10.68 8.51 -1.53
C CYS A 113 -9.87 9.80 -1.60
N ARG A 114 -8.71 9.77 -2.26
CA ARG A 114 -7.84 10.95 -2.44
C ARG A 114 -8.58 12.06 -3.17
N PHE A 115 -9.30 11.73 -4.24
CA PHE A 115 -10.10 12.69 -4.98
C PHE A 115 -11.20 13.32 -4.11
N LEU A 116 -12.00 12.49 -3.42
CA LEU A 116 -13.09 12.97 -2.56
C LEU A 116 -12.56 13.84 -1.42
N LEU A 117 -11.52 13.38 -0.72
CA LEU A 117 -10.91 14.12 0.37
C LEU A 117 -10.31 15.44 -0.12
N THR A 118 -9.62 15.44 -1.25
CA THR A 118 -9.06 16.68 -1.82
C THR A 118 -10.17 17.70 -2.08
N ASN A 119 -11.29 17.29 -2.68
CA ASN A 119 -12.43 18.17 -2.95
C ASN A 119 -13.10 18.69 -1.66
N ILE A 120 -13.25 17.85 -0.64
CA ILE A 120 -13.82 18.24 0.66
C ILE A 120 -12.91 19.27 1.35
N PHE A 121 -11.60 18.99 1.40
CA PHE A 121 -10.63 19.87 2.05
C PHE A 121 -10.42 21.18 1.28
N SER A 122 -10.42 21.16 -0.06
CA SER A 122 -10.32 22.39 -0.86
C SER A 122 -11.55 23.28 -0.68
N ALA A 123 -12.75 22.70 -0.63
CA ALA A 123 -13.98 23.43 -0.34
C ALA A 123 -13.96 24.06 1.06
N TRP A 124 -13.37 23.37 2.04
CA TRP A 124 -13.31 23.84 3.43
C TRP A 124 -12.22 24.90 3.68
N LEU A 125 -11.08 24.81 3.00
CA LEU A 125 -9.92 25.70 3.20
C LEU A 125 -9.92 26.94 2.29
N LEU A 126 -10.95 27.14 1.45
CA LEU A 126 -11.02 28.24 0.45
C LEU A 126 -9.79 28.31 -0.47
N ILE A 127 -9.06 27.20 -0.60
CA ILE A 127 -8.00 27.04 -1.58
C ILE A 127 -8.72 26.72 -2.89
N GLU A 128 -8.37 27.42 -3.98
CA GLU A 128 -8.99 27.16 -5.29
C GLU A 128 -9.09 25.65 -5.52
N PRO A 129 -10.29 25.14 -5.85
CA PRO A 129 -10.47 23.72 -6.03
C PRO A 129 -9.51 23.31 -7.15
N ILE A 130 -8.56 22.44 -6.82
CA ILE A 130 -7.78 21.70 -7.81
C ILE A 130 -8.80 20.72 -8.39
N VAL A 131 -9.74 21.22 -9.21
CA VAL A 131 -10.67 20.38 -9.96
C VAL A 131 -9.77 19.65 -10.94
N PRO A 132 -9.51 18.35 -10.76
CA PRO A 132 -8.91 17.59 -11.82
C PRO A 132 -9.99 17.62 -12.89
N SER A 133 -9.72 18.30 -14.00
CA SER A 133 -10.62 18.30 -15.15
C SER A 133 -11.06 16.86 -15.42
N ALA A 134 -12.27 16.63 -15.92
CA ALA A 134 -12.74 15.27 -16.26
C ALA A 134 -11.69 14.48 -17.07
N PHE A 135 -10.87 15.19 -17.86
CA PHE A 135 -9.68 14.71 -18.54
C PHE A 135 -8.67 13.97 -17.63
N TYR A 136 -8.39 14.44 -16.42
CA TYR A 136 -7.51 13.75 -15.46
C TYR A 136 -8.09 12.38 -15.08
N PHE A 137 -9.39 12.29 -14.79
CA PHE A 137 -9.98 11.01 -14.39
C PHE A 137 -10.00 9.98 -15.53
N TYR A 138 -10.19 10.40 -16.79
CA TYR A 138 -10.26 9.47 -17.92
C TYR A 138 -8.90 9.14 -18.55
N ALA A 139 -7.98 10.12 -18.63
CA ALA A 139 -6.69 9.93 -19.29
C ALA A 139 -5.57 9.50 -18.32
N VAL A 140 -5.57 9.99 -17.08
CA VAL A 140 -4.50 9.74 -16.11
C VAL A 140 -4.74 8.47 -15.31
N LEU A 141 -6.00 8.16 -14.97
CA LEU A 141 -6.34 7.03 -14.11
C LEU A 141 -5.82 5.67 -14.64
N PRO A 142 -5.96 5.32 -15.93
CA PRO A 142 -5.41 4.06 -16.45
C PRO A 142 -3.88 3.96 -16.27
N LEU A 143 -3.17 5.07 -16.48
CA LEU A 143 -1.71 5.13 -16.34
C LEU A 143 -1.29 5.02 -14.86
N THR A 144 -2.02 5.70 -13.97
CA THR A 144 -1.84 5.60 -12.51
C THR A 144 -2.08 4.19 -12.00
N LEU A 145 -3.15 3.53 -12.48
CA LEU A 145 -3.44 2.14 -12.16
C LEU A 145 -2.31 1.21 -12.60
N PHE A 146 -1.82 1.38 -13.82
CA PHE A 146 -0.72 0.57 -14.33
C PHE A 146 0.54 0.72 -13.47
N TYR A 147 1.00 1.96 -13.23
CA TYR A 147 2.20 2.22 -12.42
C TYR A 147 2.10 1.64 -11.02
N ASN A 148 1.01 1.96 -10.32
CA ASN A 148 0.85 1.55 -8.93
C ASN A 148 0.64 0.05 -8.80
N THR A 149 0.00 -0.60 -9.79
CA THR A 149 -0.13 -2.06 -9.81
C THR A 149 1.22 -2.75 -9.98
N VAL A 150 2.01 -2.34 -10.98
CA VAL A 150 3.35 -2.89 -11.22
C VAL A 150 4.24 -2.69 -9.99
N LEU A 151 4.20 -1.51 -9.38
CA LEU A 151 5.00 -1.17 -8.23
C LEU A 151 4.61 -1.94 -6.97
N SER A 152 3.31 -2.11 -6.71
CA SER A 152 2.81 -2.91 -5.59
C SER A 152 3.23 -4.38 -5.75
N LEU A 153 3.08 -4.95 -6.95
CA LEU A 153 3.50 -6.32 -7.24
C LEU A 153 5.02 -6.49 -7.06
N PHE A 154 5.81 -5.49 -7.43
CA PHE A 154 7.25 -5.49 -7.16
C PHE A 154 7.54 -5.57 -5.66
N PHE A 155 6.91 -4.71 -4.83
CA PHE A 155 7.07 -4.75 -3.38
C PHE A 155 6.62 -6.08 -2.77
N ILE A 156 5.50 -6.64 -3.21
CA ILE A 156 5.01 -7.95 -2.74
C ILE A 156 6.02 -9.05 -3.08
N ARG A 157 6.61 -9.05 -4.28
CA ARG A 157 7.68 -10.00 -4.63
C ARG A 157 8.91 -9.85 -3.75
N VAL A 158 9.31 -8.61 -3.45
CA VAL A 158 10.42 -8.32 -2.54
C VAL A 158 10.13 -8.86 -1.14
N PHE A 159 8.93 -8.60 -0.60
CA PHE A 159 8.50 -9.14 0.70
C PHE A 159 8.51 -10.66 0.74
N ASN A 160 7.98 -11.32 -0.30
CA ASN A 160 8.00 -12.78 -0.40
C ASN A 160 9.43 -13.32 -0.41
N LYS A 161 10.37 -12.68 -1.11
CA LYS A 161 11.78 -13.06 -1.09
C LYS A 161 12.44 -12.88 0.28
N ILE A 162 12.16 -11.76 0.97
CA ILE A 162 12.74 -11.47 2.29
C ILE A 162 12.16 -12.43 3.35
N ASN A 163 10.88 -12.78 3.26
CA ASN A 163 10.23 -13.65 4.24
C ASN A 163 10.55 -15.14 4.06
N LEU A 164 11.01 -15.56 2.88
CA LEU A 164 11.58 -16.91 2.66
C LEU A 164 12.92 -17.13 3.41
N SER A 165 13.41 -16.14 4.14
CA SER A 165 14.55 -16.25 5.06
C SER A 165 14.30 -15.35 6.27
N PRO A 166 13.42 -15.72 7.23
CA PRO A 166 13.85 -16.57 8.35
C PRO A 166 12.69 -17.23 9.15
N HIS A 167 12.17 -18.40 8.76
CA HIS A 167 11.51 -19.33 9.70
C HIS A 167 11.42 -20.79 9.21
N GLN A 168 12.36 -21.24 8.37
CA GLN A 168 12.75 -22.65 8.37
C GLN A 168 13.78 -22.88 9.48
N LYS A 169 13.32 -22.87 10.73
CA LYS A 169 14.05 -23.52 11.83
C LYS A 169 13.04 -24.16 12.77
N THR A 170 13.00 -25.50 12.67
CA THR A 170 12.70 -26.48 13.75
C THR A 170 11.31 -26.35 14.39
N THR A 171 10.38 -27.28 14.23
CA THR A 171 10.50 -28.75 14.35
C THR A 171 9.48 -29.40 13.42
N GLY A 172 9.85 -30.41 12.62
CA GLY A 172 10.34 -31.69 13.15
C GLY A 172 9.14 -32.63 13.19
N VAL A 173 8.84 -33.24 12.04
CA VAL A 173 8.04 -34.45 11.93
C VAL A 173 8.53 -35.43 13.01
N SER A 174 7.67 -35.82 13.94
CA SER A 174 7.87 -37.07 14.69
C SER A 174 6.97 -38.13 14.06
N PRO A 175 7.53 -39.13 13.35
CA PRO A 175 6.79 -40.30 12.92
C PRO A 175 6.87 -41.40 14.00
N ARG A 176 5.73 -42.08 14.23
CA ARG A 176 5.53 -43.33 15.02
C ARG A 176 5.42 -43.09 16.54
N MET A 177 4.52 -43.75 17.28
CA MET A 177 4.09 -45.16 17.20
C MET A 177 2.62 -45.40 17.57
N ASN A 178 2.00 -46.26 16.78
CA ASN A 178 1.04 -47.32 17.14
C ASN A 178 0.92 -47.70 18.64
N GLY A 179 -0.33 -47.81 19.09
CA GLY A 179 -0.88 -49.05 19.64
C GLY A 179 -0.63 -49.36 21.12
N ARG A 180 -1.72 -49.34 21.91
CA ARG A 180 -2.15 -50.33 22.94
C ARG A 180 -3.37 -49.71 23.66
N LEU A 181 -4.59 -50.23 23.45
CA LEU A 181 -5.21 -51.27 24.30
C LEU A 181 -5.08 -50.97 25.79
N LEU A 182 -6.13 -50.38 26.38
CA LEU A 182 -6.98 -50.97 27.43
C LEU A 182 -8.16 -50.04 27.69
#